data_AF-A0A3G6MA53-F1
#
_entry.id   AF-A0A3G6MA53-F1
#
_cell.length_a   1.000
_cell.length_b   1.000
_cell.length_c   1.000
_cell.angle_alpha   90.00
_cell.angle_beta   90.00
_cell.angle_gamma   90.00
#
_symmetry.space_group_name_H-M   'P 1'
#
loop_
_entity.id
_entity.type
_entity.pdbx_description
1 polymer ?
#
loop_
_entity_poly.entity_id
_entity_poly.type
_entity_poly.pdbx_seq_one_letter_code
_entity_poly.pdbx_strand_id
1 'polypeptide(L)'
;MQYIDNIIFLILLVAGFGLFAKSLQKIYRNIRLGREINRSDNKPERWETMARVAMGQSKMSARPVAGILHLFVYVGFVIINIELIEIIVDGIFGTHRFLATIFGHTFYNFFTATLEVLALLVVIGVVLFFIRRNFYGVKRLTMKELFGWPKNDANWILIIEFALMIAFFTMNASDFILQSRGYDHFIKVGSFPISEMTFVPFLEVFSFDNGFLFGIERAAWWFHFVGILFFMNYLYYSKHLHIILAFPSTWFANLDKKGKFNNLESVTKEIKLMMDPNADPYAAPAEGAEADVPSKFGAEDVFDLNQVQLLNAYSCTECGRCTSVCPANITGKKLSPRLILMKTRDRLEEVGRNIDKNGSFVDDGKKLLNDYVTKEELWACTTCNACTEACPILLDPLSIIFEMRRFLVMEQSAAPQELNLMMTNVENNAAPWQYNQADRLNWAND
;
A
#
# COMPACT_ATOMS: atom_id res chain seq x y z
N MET A 1 39.76 -6.79 -18.50
CA MET A 1 39.20 -5.73 -17.63
C MET A 1 38.05 -4.96 -18.28
N GLN A 2 37.84 -5.07 -19.59
CA GLN A 2 36.83 -4.30 -20.36
C GLN A 2 35.35 -4.66 -20.08
N TYR A 3 35.08 -5.75 -19.36
CA TYR A 3 33.71 -6.21 -19.04
C TYR A 3 33.46 -6.34 -17.52
N ILE A 4 34.41 -5.91 -16.67
CA ILE A 4 34.27 -6.08 -15.22
C ILE A 4 33.05 -5.30 -14.72
N ASP A 5 32.87 -4.07 -15.18
CA ASP A 5 31.76 -3.21 -14.79
C ASP A 5 30.41 -3.80 -15.22
N ASN A 6 30.31 -4.30 -16.46
CA ASN A 6 29.10 -4.97 -16.98
C ASN A 6 28.76 -6.24 -16.19
N ILE A 7 29.78 -7.03 -15.81
CA ILE A 7 29.59 -8.24 -15.02
C ILE A 7 29.09 -7.88 -13.62
N ILE A 8 29.70 -6.89 -12.97
CA ILE A 8 29.26 -6.39 -11.66
C ILE A 8 27.83 -5.87 -11.75
N PHE A 9 27.52 -5.10 -12.80
CA PHE A 9 26.18 -4.57 -13.05
C PHE A 9 25.15 -5.69 -13.14
N LEU A 10 25.41 -6.72 -13.96
CA LEU A 10 24.52 -7.86 -14.14
C LEU A 10 24.33 -8.66 -12.85
N ILE A 11 25.40 -8.88 -12.08
CA ILE A 11 25.32 -9.57 -10.78
C ILE A 11 24.42 -8.80 -9.82
N LEU A 12 24.62 -7.48 -9.70
CA LEU A 12 23.80 -6.64 -8.82
C LEU A 12 22.34 -6.59 -9.28
N LEU A 13 22.10 -6.51 -10.60
CA LEU A 13 20.76 -6.54 -11.18
C LEU A 13 20.03 -7.84 -10.83
N VAL A 14 20.65 -8.99 -11.09
CA VAL A 14 20.06 -10.31 -10.80
C VAL A 14 19.84 -10.50 -9.29
N ALA A 15 20.81 -10.11 -8.47
CA ALA A 15 20.68 -10.18 -7.01
C ALA A 15 19.55 -9.26 -6.51
N GLY A 16 19.48 -8.02 -6.99
CA GLY A 16 18.48 -7.04 -6.61
C GLY A 16 17.06 -7.48 -6.94
N PHE A 17 16.82 -7.93 -8.18
CA PHE A 17 15.51 -8.45 -8.60
C PHE A 17 15.18 -9.80 -7.93
N GLY A 18 16.16 -10.67 -7.70
CA GLY A 18 15.96 -11.94 -7.01
C GLY A 18 15.51 -11.77 -5.55
N LEU A 19 16.15 -10.85 -4.82
CA LEU A 19 15.75 -10.50 -3.45
C LEU A 19 14.35 -9.87 -3.41
N PHE A 20 14.05 -9.01 -4.36
CA PHE A 20 12.74 -8.37 -4.47
C PHE A 20 11.62 -9.39 -4.77
N ALA A 21 11.85 -10.31 -5.71
CA ALA A 21 10.91 -11.39 -6.02
C ALA A 21 10.66 -12.28 -4.79
N LYS A 22 11.70 -12.65 -4.03
CA LYS A 22 11.57 -13.41 -2.78
C LYS A 22 10.73 -12.67 -1.75
N SER A 23 10.94 -11.36 -1.62
CA SER A 23 10.16 -10.49 -0.73
C SER A 23 8.67 -10.45 -1.15
N LEU A 24 8.37 -10.28 -2.43
CA LEU A 24 6.98 -10.32 -2.92
C LEU A 24 6.31 -11.68 -2.72
N GLN A 25 7.05 -12.78 -2.92
CA GLN A 25 6.54 -14.13 -2.66
C GLN A 25 6.13 -14.32 -1.19
N LYS A 26 6.88 -13.73 -0.24
CA LYS A 26 6.51 -13.76 1.18
C LYS A 26 5.21 -13.00 1.46
N ILE A 27 5.05 -11.79 0.92
CA ILE A 27 3.79 -11.03 1.04
C ILE A 27 2.64 -11.84 0.46
N TYR A 28 2.82 -12.39 -0.74
CA TYR A 28 1.79 -13.20 -1.40
C TYR A 28 1.41 -14.42 -0.56
N ARG A 29 2.40 -15.18 -0.06
CA ARG A 29 2.17 -16.30 0.87
C ARG A 29 1.39 -15.85 2.10
N ASN A 30 1.80 -14.76 2.74
CA ASN A 30 1.16 -14.27 3.95
C ASN A 30 -0.30 -13.84 3.68
N ILE A 31 -0.56 -13.15 2.56
CA ILE A 31 -1.93 -12.81 2.13
C ILE A 31 -2.78 -14.08 1.92
N ARG A 32 -2.19 -15.14 1.35
CA ARG A 32 -2.85 -16.43 1.12
C ARG A 32 -3.13 -17.24 2.39
N LEU A 33 -2.62 -16.83 3.57
CA LEU A 33 -2.98 -17.44 4.85
C LEU A 33 -4.43 -17.16 5.26
N GLY A 34 -5.03 -16.10 4.71
CA GLY A 34 -6.42 -15.76 4.97
C GLY A 34 -7.40 -16.63 4.20
N ARG A 35 -8.65 -16.66 4.68
CA ARG A 35 -9.77 -17.37 4.05
C ARG A 35 -9.98 -16.90 2.60
N GLU A 36 -10.22 -17.84 1.71
CA GLU A 36 -10.52 -17.52 0.32
C GLU A 36 -11.82 -16.73 0.21
N ILE A 37 -11.84 -15.75 -0.69
CA ILE A 37 -13.03 -14.94 -0.98
C ILE A 37 -13.10 -14.69 -2.48
N ASN A 38 -14.27 -14.92 -3.06
CA ASN A 38 -14.49 -14.62 -4.47
C ASN A 38 -14.91 -13.15 -4.62
N ARG A 39 -14.01 -12.33 -5.18
CA ARG A 39 -14.28 -10.94 -5.63
C ARG A 39 -13.89 -10.76 -7.10
N SER A 40 -14.20 -11.74 -7.93
CA SER A 40 -13.91 -11.73 -9.39
C SER A 40 -15.13 -11.44 -10.26
N ASP A 41 -16.25 -11.08 -9.63
CA ASP A 41 -17.48 -10.60 -10.23
C ASP A 41 -17.31 -9.21 -10.86
N ASN A 42 -18.27 -8.78 -11.71
CA ASN A 42 -18.35 -7.42 -12.25
C ASN A 42 -17.02 -6.88 -12.82
N LYS A 43 -16.28 -7.72 -13.58
CA LYS A 43 -14.94 -7.40 -14.09
C LYS A 43 -14.81 -6.03 -14.79
N PRO A 44 -15.77 -5.58 -15.63
CA PRO A 44 -15.68 -4.26 -16.25
C PRO A 44 -15.65 -3.12 -15.21
N GLU A 45 -16.54 -3.17 -14.22
CA GLU A 45 -16.62 -2.17 -13.14
C GLU A 45 -15.35 -2.17 -12.27
N ARG A 46 -14.74 -3.35 -12.05
CA ARG A 46 -13.46 -3.47 -11.33
C ARG A 46 -12.30 -2.85 -12.11
N TRP A 47 -12.22 -3.06 -13.42
CA TRP A 47 -11.17 -2.45 -14.27
C TRP A 47 -11.33 -0.95 -14.30
N GLU A 48 -12.57 -0.47 -14.43
CA GLU A 48 -12.88 0.95 -14.37
C GLU A 48 -12.51 1.55 -13.01
N THR A 49 -12.87 0.87 -11.91
CA THR A 49 -12.55 1.34 -10.55
C THR A 49 -11.05 1.40 -10.32
N MET A 50 -10.31 0.35 -10.68
CA MET A 50 -8.86 0.30 -10.57
C MET A 50 -8.23 1.41 -11.42
N ALA A 51 -8.63 1.58 -12.68
CA ALA A 51 -8.11 2.64 -13.56
C ALA A 51 -8.39 4.05 -13.00
N ARG A 52 -9.62 4.31 -12.54
CA ARG A 52 -10.05 5.60 -12.00
C ARG A 52 -9.32 5.97 -10.69
N VAL A 53 -8.96 4.98 -9.89
CA VAL A 53 -8.35 5.20 -8.57
C VAL A 53 -6.82 5.11 -8.63
N ALA A 54 -6.27 4.01 -9.17
CA ALA A 54 -4.83 3.78 -9.21
C ALA A 54 -4.11 4.67 -10.24
N MET A 55 -4.69 4.85 -11.45
CA MET A 55 -4.09 5.72 -12.47
C MET A 55 -4.65 7.15 -12.40
N GLY A 56 -5.98 7.30 -12.25
CA GLY A 56 -6.64 8.61 -12.26
C GLY A 56 -6.53 9.40 -10.95
N GLN A 57 -6.03 8.81 -9.87
CA GLN A 57 -5.90 9.42 -8.53
C GLN A 57 -7.15 10.19 -8.05
N SER A 58 -8.35 9.73 -8.45
CA SER A 58 -9.61 10.47 -8.31
C SER A 58 -9.94 10.95 -6.89
N LYS A 59 -9.45 10.25 -5.85
CA LYS A 59 -9.65 10.62 -4.43
C LYS A 59 -8.60 11.61 -3.87
N MET A 60 -7.54 11.88 -4.62
CA MET A 60 -6.49 12.82 -4.22
C MET A 60 -6.87 14.28 -4.52
N SER A 61 -7.70 14.52 -5.53
CA SER A 61 -8.19 15.85 -5.94
C SER A 61 -8.98 16.58 -4.84
N ALA A 62 -9.60 15.85 -3.90
CA ALA A 62 -10.26 16.41 -2.73
C ALA A 62 -9.35 17.28 -1.83
N ARG A 63 -8.03 17.20 -2.01
CA ARG A 63 -7.03 18.07 -1.36
C ARG A 63 -6.05 18.58 -2.43
N PRO A 64 -6.35 19.70 -3.11
CA PRO A 64 -5.70 20.08 -4.36
C PRO A 64 -4.17 20.20 -4.25
N VAL A 65 -3.66 20.84 -3.18
CA VAL A 65 -2.21 20.99 -2.97
C VAL A 65 -1.51 19.62 -2.89
N ALA A 66 -2.02 18.71 -2.04
CA ALA A 66 -1.41 17.39 -1.89
C ALA A 66 -1.61 16.51 -3.14
N GLY A 67 -2.72 16.68 -3.85
CA GLY A 67 -3.00 16.00 -5.12
C GLY A 67 -2.03 16.41 -6.22
N ILE A 68 -1.80 17.72 -6.41
CA ILE A 68 -0.88 18.25 -7.43
C ILE A 68 0.56 17.80 -7.15
N LEU A 69 1.03 17.92 -5.91
CA LEU A 69 2.38 17.47 -5.54
C LEU A 69 2.55 15.97 -5.76
N HIS A 70 1.54 15.16 -5.44
CA HIS A 70 1.59 13.72 -5.68
C HIS A 70 1.51 13.37 -7.17
N LEU A 71 0.77 14.15 -7.96
CA LEU A 71 0.71 14.00 -9.42
C LEU A 71 2.10 14.20 -10.04
N PHE A 72 2.85 15.21 -9.62
CA PHE A 72 4.22 15.43 -10.10
C PHE A 72 5.12 14.23 -9.80
N VAL A 73 5.09 13.73 -8.56
CA VAL A 73 5.86 12.55 -8.16
C VAL A 73 5.43 11.31 -8.96
N TYR A 74 4.11 11.11 -9.14
CA TYR A 74 3.58 9.96 -9.86
C TYR A 74 3.92 9.96 -11.35
N VAL A 75 3.67 11.08 -12.04
CA VAL A 75 3.97 11.21 -13.48
C VAL A 75 5.48 11.14 -13.72
N GLY A 76 6.26 11.82 -12.87
CA GLY A 76 7.72 11.71 -12.89
C GLY A 76 8.17 10.26 -12.74
N PHE A 77 7.68 9.55 -11.72
CA PHE A 77 8.02 8.14 -11.50
C PHE A 77 7.65 7.26 -12.71
N VAL A 78 6.43 7.37 -13.26
CA VAL A 78 6.00 6.54 -14.40
C VAL A 78 6.88 6.78 -15.64
N ILE A 79 7.21 8.03 -15.94
CA ILE A 79 8.00 8.36 -17.14
C ILE A 79 9.48 8.01 -16.93
N ILE A 80 10.04 8.23 -15.73
CA ILE A 80 11.43 7.87 -15.39
C ILE A 80 11.66 6.34 -15.46
N ASN A 81 10.63 5.50 -15.29
CA ASN A 81 10.77 4.06 -15.51
C ASN A 81 11.15 3.70 -16.96
N ILE A 82 10.86 4.55 -17.95
CA ILE A 82 11.33 4.36 -19.32
C ILE A 82 12.85 4.57 -19.39
N GLU A 83 13.38 5.56 -18.67
CA GLU A 83 14.82 5.78 -18.56
C GLU A 83 15.54 4.68 -17.76
N LEU A 84 14.87 4.04 -16.81
CA LEU A 84 15.43 2.84 -16.15
C LEU A 84 15.77 1.74 -17.17
N ILE A 85 14.99 1.61 -18.26
CA ILE A 85 15.32 0.68 -19.34
C ILE A 85 16.63 1.09 -20.02
N GLU A 86 16.85 2.39 -20.27
CA GLU A 86 18.12 2.90 -20.79
C GLU A 86 19.29 2.53 -19.87
N ILE A 87 19.18 2.80 -18.57
CA ILE A 87 20.23 2.47 -17.58
C ILE A 87 20.54 0.97 -17.58
N ILE A 88 19.52 0.11 -17.68
CA ILE A 88 19.71 -1.34 -17.72
C ILE A 88 20.44 -1.78 -18.98
N VAL A 89 20.05 -1.27 -20.15
CA VAL A 89 20.69 -1.64 -21.42
C VAL A 89 22.13 -1.11 -21.48
N ASP A 90 22.34 0.16 -21.11
CA ASP A 90 23.65 0.79 -21.06
C ASP A 90 24.58 0.07 -20.07
N GLY A 91 24.07 -0.33 -18.91
CA GLY A 91 24.84 -1.09 -17.92
C GLY A 91 25.21 -2.50 -18.36
N ILE A 92 24.31 -3.22 -19.07
CA ILE A 92 24.58 -4.58 -19.54
C ILE A 92 25.55 -4.57 -20.72
N PHE A 93 25.35 -3.68 -21.70
CA PHE A 93 26.09 -3.70 -22.96
C PHE A 93 27.25 -2.69 -23.02
N GLY A 94 27.37 -1.80 -22.03
CA GLY A 94 28.38 -0.74 -22.03
C GLY A 94 28.12 0.30 -23.12
N THR A 95 26.84 0.51 -23.47
CA THR A 95 26.42 1.55 -24.40
C THR A 95 26.20 2.89 -23.66
N HIS A 96 26.05 3.96 -24.43
CA HIS A 96 25.75 5.30 -23.91
C HIS A 96 24.51 5.84 -24.61
N ARG A 97 23.46 6.15 -23.84
CA ARG A 97 22.18 6.71 -24.31
C ARG A 97 21.53 5.85 -25.39
N PHE A 98 21.40 4.55 -25.12
CA PHE A 98 20.84 3.58 -26.07
C PHE A 98 19.50 4.02 -26.70
N LEU A 99 18.59 4.65 -25.95
CA LEU A 99 17.28 5.03 -26.50
C LEU A 99 17.39 6.08 -27.62
N ALA A 100 18.47 6.84 -27.69
CA ALA A 100 18.72 7.76 -28.79
C ALA A 100 18.79 7.05 -30.16
N THR A 101 19.29 5.80 -30.17
CA THR A 101 19.36 4.97 -31.38
C THR A 101 18.00 4.47 -31.84
N ILE A 102 17.06 4.28 -30.92
CA ILE A 102 15.69 3.82 -31.20
C ILE A 102 14.78 4.99 -31.58
N PHE A 103 14.82 6.07 -30.80
CA PHE A 103 13.92 7.20 -30.94
C PHE A 103 14.37 8.24 -31.97
N GLY A 104 15.65 8.20 -32.35
CA GLY A 104 16.29 9.27 -33.11
C GLY A 104 16.54 10.51 -32.26
N HIS A 105 17.47 11.34 -32.70
CA HIS A 105 18.01 12.44 -31.89
C HIS A 105 16.94 13.48 -31.51
N THR A 106 16.03 13.81 -32.43
CA THR A 106 15.01 14.85 -32.18
C THR A 106 14.04 14.46 -31.07
N PHE A 107 13.48 13.25 -31.13
CA PHE A 107 12.54 12.79 -30.11
C PHE A 107 13.27 12.51 -28.79
N TYR A 108 14.49 11.95 -28.86
CA TYR A 108 15.30 11.71 -27.68
C TYR A 108 15.61 13.00 -26.91
N ASN A 109 15.99 14.09 -27.61
CA ASN A 109 16.20 15.38 -26.97
C ASN A 109 14.95 15.92 -26.28
N PHE A 110 13.78 15.78 -26.91
CA PHE A 110 12.50 16.15 -26.29
C PHE A 110 12.20 15.29 -25.05
N PHE A 111 12.45 13.99 -25.14
CA PHE A 111 12.25 13.03 -24.06
C PHE A 111 13.13 13.34 -22.85
N THR A 112 14.45 13.52 -23.02
CA THR A 112 15.36 13.85 -21.91
C THR A 112 15.07 15.23 -21.31
N ALA A 113 14.71 16.22 -22.12
CA ALA A 113 14.31 17.53 -21.61
C ALA A 113 13.03 17.43 -20.75
N THR A 114 12.09 16.57 -21.16
CA THR A 114 10.88 16.29 -20.39
C THR A 114 11.22 15.60 -19.06
N LEU A 115 12.11 14.61 -19.07
CA LEU A 115 12.59 13.93 -17.87
C LEU A 115 13.25 14.90 -16.89
N GLU A 116 14.08 15.82 -17.37
CA GLU A 116 14.74 16.85 -16.56
C GLU A 116 13.74 17.77 -15.85
N VAL A 117 12.73 18.25 -16.59
CA VAL A 117 11.67 19.09 -16.01
C VAL A 117 10.85 18.30 -15.00
N LEU A 118 10.48 17.06 -15.30
CA LEU A 118 9.74 16.21 -14.37
C LEU A 118 10.56 15.89 -13.12
N ALA A 119 11.84 15.55 -13.24
CA ALA A 119 12.74 15.31 -12.12
C ALA A 119 12.83 16.54 -11.20
N LEU A 120 12.84 17.75 -11.76
CA LEU A 120 12.81 18.99 -10.97
C LEU A 120 11.48 19.12 -10.21
N LEU A 121 10.36 18.83 -10.87
CA LEU A 121 9.04 18.83 -10.23
C LEU A 121 8.95 17.76 -9.12
N VAL A 122 9.58 16.59 -9.29
CA VAL A 122 9.72 15.58 -8.24
C VAL A 122 10.52 16.13 -7.06
N VAL A 123 11.69 16.74 -7.29
CA VAL A 123 12.49 17.36 -6.22
C VAL A 123 11.68 18.40 -5.46
N ILE A 124 11.00 19.30 -6.16
CA ILE A 124 10.12 20.30 -5.55
C ILE A 124 9.02 19.61 -4.72
N GLY A 125 8.36 18.59 -5.28
CA GLY A 125 7.32 17.81 -4.61
C GLY A 125 7.81 17.15 -3.32
N VAL A 126 8.95 16.48 -3.39
CA VAL A 126 9.58 15.78 -2.27
C VAL A 126 10.01 16.76 -1.17
N VAL A 127 10.64 17.87 -1.53
CA VAL A 127 11.03 18.93 -0.57
C VAL A 127 9.79 19.52 0.11
N LEU A 128 8.75 19.85 -0.66
CA LEU A 128 7.50 20.38 -0.09
C LEU A 128 6.79 19.35 0.80
N PHE A 129 6.79 18.07 0.44
CA PHE A 129 6.26 17.01 1.30
C PHE A 129 7.07 16.86 2.58
N PHE A 130 8.40 16.93 2.49
CA PHE A 130 9.29 16.86 3.64
C PHE A 130 9.05 18.02 4.60
N ILE A 131 8.96 19.25 4.07
CA ILE A 131 8.68 20.46 4.85
C ILE A 131 7.29 20.37 5.49
N ARG A 132 6.26 20.05 4.71
CA ARG A 132 4.87 19.89 5.17
C ARG A 132 4.73 18.84 6.27
N ARG A 133 5.51 17.78 6.21
CA ARG A 133 5.47 16.69 7.19
C ARG A 133 6.19 17.04 8.48
N ASN A 134 7.41 17.59 8.40
CA ASN A 134 8.29 17.76 9.56
C ASN A 134 8.16 19.13 10.23
N PHE A 135 7.84 20.19 9.49
CA PHE A 135 7.79 21.57 10.03
C PHE A 135 6.36 22.07 10.24
N TYR A 136 5.46 21.93 9.26
CA TYR A 136 4.08 22.42 9.40
C TYR A 136 3.18 21.54 10.29
N GLY A 137 3.52 20.26 10.47
CA GLY A 137 2.84 19.37 11.42
C GLY A 137 1.35 19.13 11.11
N VAL A 138 1.05 18.28 10.12
CA VAL A 138 -0.33 17.89 9.82
C VAL A 138 -0.86 16.98 10.94
N LYS A 139 -1.95 17.37 11.63
CA LYS A 139 -2.52 16.65 12.79
C LYS A 139 -2.57 15.11 12.64
N ARG A 140 -3.10 14.59 11.52
CA ARG A 140 -3.20 13.14 11.27
C ARG A 140 -1.85 12.42 11.09
N LEU A 141 -0.79 13.16 10.78
CA LEU A 141 0.58 12.67 10.61
C LEU A 141 1.45 12.87 11.87
N THR A 142 0.96 13.64 12.85
CA THR A 142 1.65 13.92 14.13
C THR A 142 0.99 13.21 15.32
N MET A 143 0.03 12.32 15.08
CA MET A 143 -0.59 11.52 16.13
C MET A 143 0.41 10.53 16.75
N LYS A 144 0.24 10.25 18.05
CA LYS A 144 1.15 9.41 18.85
C LYS A 144 1.43 8.05 18.22
N GLU A 145 0.43 7.48 17.54
CA GLU A 145 0.49 6.19 16.86
C GLU A 145 1.49 6.12 15.68
N LEU A 146 2.00 7.25 15.19
CA LEU A 146 3.01 7.29 14.14
C LEU A 146 4.44 7.53 14.66
N PHE A 147 4.63 7.74 15.97
CA PHE A 147 5.96 7.93 16.52
C PHE A 147 6.79 6.64 16.37
N GLY A 148 8.08 6.80 16.07
CA GLY A 148 8.98 5.68 15.77
C GLY A 148 9.07 5.36 14.27
N TRP A 149 9.06 4.07 13.91
CA TRP A 149 9.29 3.57 12.55
C TRP A 149 8.37 4.21 11.49
N PRO A 150 7.04 4.31 11.67
CA PRO A 150 6.16 4.93 10.67
C PRO A 150 6.54 6.38 10.31
N LYS A 151 7.04 7.15 11.28
CA LYS A 151 7.50 8.52 11.01
C LYS A 151 8.79 8.52 10.19
N ASN A 152 9.77 7.74 10.65
CA ASN A 152 11.10 7.65 10.06
C ASN A 152 11.07 7.07 8.65
N ASP A 153 10.30 6.01 8.42
CA ASP A 153 10.12 5.38 7.12
C ASP A 153 9.73 6.39 6.04
N ALA A 154 8.74 7.25 6.33
CA ALA A 154 8.31 8.27 5.39
C ALA A 154 9.38 9.33 5.11
N ASN A 155 10.22 9.65 6.10
CA ASN A 155 11.30 10.60 5.92
C ASN A 155 12.44 9.97 5.10
N TRP A 156 12.76 8.70 5.34
CA TRP A 156 13.76 7.97 4.56
C TRP A 156 13.38 7.87 3.09
N ILE A 157 12.11 7.58 2.78
CA ILE A 157 11.61 7.58 1.40
C ILE A 157 11.89 8.93 0.72
N LEU A 158 11.51 10.04 1.35
CA LEU A 158 11.71 11.38 0.78
C LEU A 158 13.20 11.73 0.63
N ILE A 159 14.05 11.31 1.57
CA ILE A 159 15.50 11.53 1.50
C ILE A 159 16.13 10.71 0.37
N ILE A 160 15.74 9.44 0.23
CA ILE A 160 16.23 8.55 -0.84
C ILE A 160 15.79 9.09 -2.19
N GLU A 161 14.51 9.43 -2.36
CA GLU A 161 13.99 10.03 -3.60
C GLU A 161 14.75 11.31 -3.97
N PHE A 162 14.96 12.21 -3.00
CA PHE A 162 15.75 13.41 -3.22
C PHE A 162 17.18 13.08 -3.64
N ALA A 163 17.88 12.19 -2.92
CA ALA A 163 19.25 11.81 -3.22
C ALA A 163 19.39 11.18 -4.63
N LEU A 164 18.45 10.35 -5.05
CA LEU A 164 18.40 9.78 -6.40
C LEU A 164 18.25 10.88 -7.45
N MET A 165 17.36 11.85 -7.25
CA MET A 165 17.21 12.97 -8.19
C MET A 165 18.45 13.85 -8.28
N ILE A 166 19.16 14.08 -7.17
CA ILE A 166 20.43 14.82 -7.19
C ILE A 166 21.52 14.05 -7.95
N ALA A 167 21.60 12.72 -7.77
CA ALA A 167 22.51 11.88 -8.53
C ALA A 167 22.19 11.91 -10.04
N PHE A 168 20.91 11.87 -10.39
CA PHE A 168 20.43 12.01 -11.77
C PHE A 168 20.89 13.32 -12.43
N PHE A 169 20.67 14.47 -11.77
CA PHE A 169 21.13 15.76 -12.31
C PHE A 169 22.66 15.89 -12.36
N THR A 170 23.35 15.33 -11.36
CA THR A 170 24.82 15.34 -11.33
C THR A 170 25.39 14.54 -12.50
N MET A 171 24.83 13.34 -12.75
CA MET A 171 25.18 12.50 -13.88
C MET A 171 24.94 13.24 -15.21
N ASN A 172 23.75 13.79 -15.44
CA ASN A 172 23.43 14.50 -16.69
C ASN A 172 24.27 15.77 -16.90
N ALA A 173 24.59 16.51 -15.84
CA ALA A 173 25.44 17.70 -15.93
C ALA A 173 26.88 17.33 -16.31
N SER A 174 27.45 16.31 -15.66
CA SER A 174 28.80 15.83 -16.01
C SER A 174 28.84 15.22 -17.41
N ASP A 175 27.81 14.46 -17.79
CA ASP A 175 27.61 13.91 -19.14
C ASP A 175 27.60 15.02 -20.20
N PHE A 176 26.82 16.08 -19.99
CA PHE A 176 26.76 17.23 -20.91
C PHE A 176 28.12 17.93 -21.09
N ILE A 177 28.87 18.14 -20.01
CA ILE A 177 30.21 18.75 -20.09
C ILE A 177 31.19 17.84 -20.85
N LEU A 178 31.15 16.52 -20.62
CA LEU A 178 32.01 15.56 -21.33
C LEU A 178 31.67 15.51 -22.83
N GLN A 179 30.37 15.52 -23.17
CA GLN A 179 29.91 15.62 -24.56
C GLN A 179 30.39 16.92 -25.24
N SER A 180 30.31 18.06 -24.54
CA SER A 180 30.70 19.36 -25.09
C SER A 180 32.21 19.43 -25.38
N ARG A 181 33.02 18.80 -24.51
CA ARG A 181 34.48 18.66 -24.65
C ARG A 181 34.91 17.58 -25.63
N GLY A 182 33.96 16.80 -26.18
CA GLY A 182 34.25 15.74 -27.15
C GLY A 182 35.03 14.57 -26.55
N TYR A 183 34.76 14.21 -25.29
CA TYR A 183 35.38 13.06 -24.66
C TYR A 183 34.86 11.75 -25.30
N ASP A 184 35.79 10.90 -25.75
CA ASP A 184 35.48 9.61 -26.37
C ASP A 184 34.51 8.80 -25.48
N HIS A 185 33.59 8.06 -26.11
CA HIS A 185 32.42 7.37 -25.50
C HIS A 185 31.14 8.23 -25.34
N PHE A 186 31.25 9.55 -25.20
CA PHE A 186 30.10 10.43 -24.97
C PHE A 186 29.66 11.13 -26.27
N ILE A 187 28.59 10.65 -26.88
CA ILE A 187 28.05 11.24 -28.11
C ILE A 187 27.21 12.48 -27.81
N LYS A 188 27.27 13.51 -28.67
CA LYS A 188 26.45 14.72 -28.53
C LYS A 188 24.96 14.43 -28.76
N VAL A 189 24.25 14.12 -27.69
CA VAL A 189 22.85 13.67 -27.72
C VAL A 189 22.15 13.96 -26.40
N GLY A 190 20.84 14.18 -26.47
CA GLY A 190 20.04 14.61 -25.33
C GLY A 190 19.99 16.13 -25.17
N SER A 191 19.01 16.57 -24.41
CA SER A 191 18.84 17.95 -23.95
C SER A 191 18.61 17.95 -22.45
N PHE A 192 19.40 18.72 -21.71
CA PHE A 192 19.48 18.70 -20.25
C PHE A 192 19.31 20.11 -19.65
N PRO A 193 18.15 20.77 -19.88
CA PRO A 193 18.00 22.20 -19.59
C PRO A 193 18.13 22.55 -18.10
N ILE A 194 17.76 21.64 -17.19
CA ILE A 194 17.82 21.91 -15.75
C ILE A 194 19.25 21.70 -15.25
N SER A 195 19.87 20.58 -15.63
CA SER A 195 21.27 20.27 -15.33
C SER A 195 22.22 21.34 -15.86
N GLU A 196 22.03 21.78 -17.12
CA GLU A 196 22.80 22.84 -17.76
C GLU A 196 22.64 24.18 -17.03
N MET A 197 21.43 24.53 -16.59
CA MET A 197 21.19 25.79 -15.89
C MET A 197 21.71 25.79 -14.45
N THR A 198 21.70 24.64 -13.76
CA THR A 198 21.88 24.59 -12.30
C THR A 198 23.14 23.87 -11.83
N PHE A 199 23.47 22.70 -12.40
CA PHE A 199 24.60 21.87 -11.96
C PHE A 199 25.88 22.12 -12.77
N VAL A 200 25.76 22.39 -14.08
CA VAL A 200 26.92 22.69 -14.95
C VAL A 200 27.72 23.89 -14.45
N PRO A 201 27.12 25.06 -14.12
CA PRO A 201 27.88 26.21 -13.63
C PRO A 201 28.62 25.88 -12.33
N PHE A 202 28.02 25.06 -11.46
CA PHE A 202 28.66 24.63 -10.22
C PHE A 202 29.87 23.73 -10.49
N LEU A 203 29.79 22.77 -11.41
CA LEU A 203 30.91 21.89 -11.76
C LEU A 203 32.03 22.63 -12.51
N GLU A 204 31.69 23.58 -13.39
CA GLU A 204 32.68 24.34 -14.17
C GLU A 204 33.48 25.34 -13.32
N VAL A 205 32.91 25.86 -12.22
CA VAL A 205 33.65 26.71 -11.25
C VAL A 205 34.92 26.02 -10.74
N PHE A 206 34.92 24.70 -10.61
CA PHE A 206 36.09 23.95 -10.16
C PHE A 206 37.05 23.57 -11.29
N SER A 207 36.67 23.78 -12.55
CA SER A 207 37.49 23.51 -13.74
C SER A 207 38.12 22.11 -13.75
N PHE A 208 37.35 21.10 -13.35
CA PHE A 208 37.80 19.71 -13.30
C PHE A 208 38.26 19.20 -14.68
N ASP A 209 39.29 18.36 -14.68
CA ASP A 209 39.75 17.64 -15.87
C ASP A 209 38.73 16.58 -16.30
N ASN A 210 38.89 16.07 -17.53
CA ASN A 210 37.94 15.12 -18.11
C ASN A 210 37.91 13.77 -17.35
N GLY A 211 39.03 13.34 -16.78
CA GLY A 211 39.10 12.10 -16.01
C GLY A 211 38.33 12.22 -14.69
N PHE A 212 38.47 13.35 -13.99
CA PHE A 212 37.70 13.59 -12.77
C PHE A 212 36.20 13.75 -13.05
N LEU A 213 35.82 14.47 -14.11
CA LEU A 213 34.40 14.58 -14.53
C LEU A 213 33.79 13.23 -14.89
N PHE A 214 34.53 12.39 -15.61
CA PHE A 214 34.12 11.01 -15.87
C PHE A 214 33.94 10.22 -14.57
N GLY A 215 34.82 10.40 -13.60
CA GLY A 215 34.69 9.81 -12.27
C GLY A 215 33.44 10.26 -11.52
N ILE A 216 33.10 11.55 -11.55
CA ILE A 216 31.85 12.09 -10.97
C ILE A 216 30.64 11.45 -11.63
N GLU A 217 30.63 11.45 -12.96
CA GLU A 217 29.51 10.95 -13.74
C GLU A 217 29.28 9.45 -13.48
N ARG A 218 30.33 8.63 -13.52
CA ARG A 218 30.25 7.20 -13.17
C ARG A 218 29.83 6.97 -11.72
N ALA A 219 30.33 7.77 -10.78
CA ALA A 219 29.94 7.65 -9.37
C ALA A 219 28.46 7.97 -9.17
N ALA A 220 27.95 9.03 -9.81
CA ALA A 220 26.54 9.40 -9.78
C ALA A 220 25.66 8.33 -10.45
N TRP A 221 26.08 7.80 -11.60
CA TRP A 221 25.39 6.72 -12.30
C TRP A 221 25.30 5.44 -11.45
N TRP A 222 26.41 4.99 -10.86
CA TRP A 222 26.44 3.81 -9.99
C TRP A 222 25.64 4.03 -8.70
N PHE A 223 25.76 5.19 -8.08
CA PHE A 223 24.96 5.54 -6.91
C PHE A 223 23.46 5.51 -7.24
N HIS A 224 23.07 6.06 -8.39
CA HIS A 224 21.68 6.05 -8.83
C HIS A 224 21.17 4.63 -9.08
N PHE A 225 21.90 3.82 -9.85
CA PHE A 225 21.54 2.43 -10.15
C PHE A 225 21.44 1.56 -8.88
N VAL A 226 22.49 1.56 -8.05
CA VAL A 226 22.49 0.79 -6.80
C VAL A 226 21.43 1.32 -5.84
N GLY A 227 21.24 2.64 -5.81
CA GLY A 227 20.20 3.30 -5.03
C GLY A 227 18.78 2.89 -5.45
N ILE A 228 18.51 2.72 -6.76
CA ILE A 228 17.24 2.19 -7.27
C ILE A 228 17.04 0.74 -6.81
N LEU A 229 18.06 -0.12 -6.94
CA LEU A 229 17.97 -1.52 -6.49
C LEU A 229 17.76 -1.64 -4.98
N PHE A 230 18.43 -0.78 -4.21
CA PHE A 230 18.24 -0.66 -2.77
C PHE A 230 16.81 -0.21 -2.45
N PHE A 231 16.32 0.87 -3.08
CA PHE A 231 14.98 1.40 -2.82
C PHE A 231 13.90 0.38 -3.20
N MET A 232 14.06 -0.33 -4.32
CA MET A 232 13.18 -1.43 -4.73
C MET A 232 13.08 -2.51 -3.65
N ASN A 233 14.19 -2.94 -3.06
CA ASN A 233 14.19 -3.94 -1.98
C ASN A 233 13.70 -3.36 -0.65
N TYR A 234 13.86 -2.06 -0.43
CA TYR A 234 13.31 -1.34 0.72
C TYR A 234 11.78 -1.24 0.68
N LEU A 235 11.16 -1.26 -0.52
CA LEU A 235 9.70 -1.20 -0.66
C LEU A 235 8.98 -2.19 0.24
N TYR A 236 9.48 -3.42 0.36
CA TYR A 236 8.88 -4.49 1.17
C TYR A 236 8.64 -4.09 2.64
N TYR A 237 9.52 -3.27 3.23
CA TYR A 237 9.48 -2.88 4.64
C TYR A 237 8.88 -1.49 4.86
N SER A 238 8.45 -0.82 3.79
CA SER A 238 8.08 0.59 3.80
C SER A 238 6.63 0.82 3.40
N LYS A 239 6.09 1.99 3.75
CA LYS A 239 4.79 2.45 3.25
C LYS A 239 4.77 2.67 1.73
N HIS A 240 5.93 2.72 1.08
CA HIS A 240 6.02 2.89 -0.36
C HIS A 240 5.57 1.64 -1.13
N LEU A 241 5.45 0.47 -0.47
CA LEU A 241 4.86 -0.76 -1.03
C LEU A 241 3.50 -0.53 -1.73
N HIS A 242 2.78 0.51 -1.33
CA HIS A 242 1.51 0.90 -1.93
C HIS A 242 1.57 1.13 -3.44
N ILE A 243 2.72 1.51 -4.02
CA ILE A 243 2.82 1.70 -5.47
C ILE A 243 2.56 0.38 -6.23
N ILE A 244 2.78 -0.76 -5.58
CA ILE A 244 2.53 -2.10 -6.14
C ILE A 244 1.13 -2.56 -5.74
N LEU A 245 0.83 -2.55 -4.44
CA LEU A 245 -0.38 -3.18 -3.92
C LEU A 245 -1.65 -2.33 -4.05
N ALA A 246 -1.55 -1.05 -4.41
CA ALA A 246 -2.72 -0.23 -4.71
C ALA A 246 -3.52 -0.77 -5.91
N PHE A 247 -2.86 -1.33 -6.92
CA PHE A 247 -3.53 -1.93 -8.09
C PHE A 247 -4.43 -3.12 -7.69
N PRO A 248 -3.91 -4.22 -7.10
CA PRO A 248 -4.77 -5.34 -6.69
C PRO A 248 -5.77 -4.93 -5.60
N SER A 249 -5.42 -4.03 -4.68
CA SER A 249 -6.37 -3.60 -3.63
C SER A 249 -7.57 -2.85 -4.17
N THR A 250 -7.35 -1.96 -5.15
CA THR A 250 -8.45 -1.22 -5.80
C THR A 250 -9.27 -2.12 -6.72
N TRP A 251 -8.65 -3.11 -7.36
CA TRP A 251 -9.34 -4.15 -8.12
C TRP A 251 -10.29 -4.99 -7.24
N PHE A 252 -9.80 -5.47 -6.09
CA PHE A 252 -10.58 -6.28 -5.13
C PHE A 252 -11.41 -5.44 -4.16
N ALA A 253 -11.56 -4.14 -4.40
CA ALA A 253 -12.36 -3.26 -3.58
C ALA A 253 -13.81 -3.76 -3.48
N ASN A 254 -14.47 -3.41 -2.37
CA ASN A 254 -15.87 -3.76 -2.15
C ASN A 254 -16.79 -2.85 -2.98
N LEU A 255 -17.45 -3.45 -3.98
CA LEU A 255 -18.40 -2.80 -4.90
C LEU A 255 -19.83 -2.74 -4.32
N ASP A 256 -20.12 -3.49 -3.26
CA ASP A 256 -21.43 -3.45 -2.63
C ASP A 256 -21.75 -2.05 -2.06
N LYS A 257 -23.05 -1.83 -1.86
CA LYS A 257 -23.55 -0.62 -1.18
C LYS A 257 -22.81 -0.42 0.13
N LYS A 258 -22.39 0.82 0.37
CA LYS A 258 -21.70 1.21 1.60
C LYS A 258 -22.59 0.90 2.81
N GLY A 259 -22.04 0.18 3.79
CA GLY A 259 -22.78 -0.29 4.98
C GLY A 259 -23.43 -1.67 4.83
N LYS A 260 -23.40 -2.31 3.65
CA LYS A 260 -23.78 -3.72 3.52
C LYS A 260 -22.71 -4.60 4.16
N PHE A 261 -23.11 -5.41 5.13
CA PHE A 261 -22.28 -6.44 5.75
C PHE A 261 -22.55 -7.81 5.12
N ASN A 262 -21.58 -8.72 5.23
CA ASN A 262 -21.77 -10.12 4.87
C ASN A 262 -22.67 -10.81 5.90
N ASN A 263 -23.54 -11.70 5.42
CA ASN A 263 -24.15 -12.70 6.27
C ASN A 263 -23.25 -13.94 6.27
N LEU A 264 -23.26 -14.68 7.38
CA LEU A 264 -22.58 -15.97 7.45
C LEU A 264 -23.40 -16.98 6.66
N GLU A 265 -22.80 -17.55 5.62
CA GLU A 265 -23.48 -18.52 4.75
C GLU A 265 -23.83 -19.80 5.51
N SER A 266 -22.95 -20.25 6.41
CA SER A 266 -23.20 -21.39 7.31
C SER A 266 -24.48 -21.19 8.14
N VAL A 267 -24.58 -20.05 8.83
CA VAL A 267 -25.77 -19.69 9.62
C VAL A 267 -27.00 -19.53 8.72
N THR A 268 -26.86 -18.94 7.54
CA THR A 268 -27.97 -18.78 6.59
C THR A 268 -28.51 -20.13 6.11
N LYS A 269 -27.61 -21.09 5.85
CA LYS A 269 -27.97 -22.46 5.44
C LYS A 269 -28.69 -23.20 6.56
N GLU A 270 -28.20 -23.07 7.79
CA GLU A 270 -28.82 -23.67 8.98
C GLU A 270 -30.21 -23.08 9.24
N ILE A 271 -30.37 -21.76 9.20
CA ILE A 271 -31.68 -21.11 9.36
C ILE A 271 -32.65 -21.57 8.26
N LYS A 272 -32.21 -21.61 7.00
CA LYS A 272 -33.05 -22.10 5.89
C LYS A 272 -33.48 -23.55 6.08
N LEU A 273 -32.61 -24.39 6.63
CA LEU A 273 -32.93 -25.78 6.95
C LEU A 273 -33.96 -25.84 8.07
N MET A 274 -33.82 -25.04 9.13
CA MET A 274 -34.81 -24.96 10.22
C MET A 274 -36.16 -24.39 9.78
N MET A 275 -36.17 -23.54 8.75
CA MET A 275 -37.38 -22.94 8.18
C MET A 275 -38.03 -23.81 7.09
N ASP A 276 -37.38 -24.88 6.62
CA ASP A 276 -37.95 -25.78 5.62
C ASP A 276 -38.86 -26.82 6.31
N PRO A 277 -40.20 -26.74 6.14
CA PRO A 277 -41.12 -27.68 6.75
C PRO A 277 -40.98 -29.12 6.22
N ASN A 278 -40.22 -29.31 5.13
CA ASN A 278 -39.94 -30.64 4.56
C ASN A 278 -38.53 -31.15 4.89
N ALA A 279 -37.72 -30.39 5.63
CA ALA A 279 -36.41 -30.86 6.06
C ALA A 279 -36.56 -31.96 7.10
N ASP A 280 -36.01 -33.14 6.81
CA ASP A 280 -35.91 -34.23 7.78
C ASP A 280 -34.74 -33.97 8.75
N PRO A 281 -34.99 -33.67 10.04
CA PRO A 281 -33.95 -33.40 11.03
C PRO A 281 -33.06 -34.60 11.33
N TYR A 282 -33.48 -35.80 10.91
CA TYR A 282 -32.80 -37.08 11.16
C TYR A 282 -32.13 -37.66 9.91
N ALA A 283 -32.16 -36.93 8.78
CA ALA A 283 -31.46 -37.34 7.58
C ALA A 283 -29.96 -37.46 7.87
N ALA A 284 -29.45 -38.70 7.79
CA ALA A 284 -28.02 -38.94 7.92
C ALA A 284 -27.27 -38.16 6.83
N PRO A 285 -26.09 -37.57 7.14
CA PRO A 285 -25.23 -37.02 6.12
C PRO A 285 -25.01 -38.05 5.01
N ALA A 286 -25.05 -37.62 3.75
CA ALA A 286 -24.79 -38.53 2.63
C ALA A 286 -23.48 -39.29 2.88
N GLU A 287 -23.46 -40.60 2.60
CA GLU A 287 -22.25 -41.41 2.76
C GLU A 287 -21.09 -40.79 1.97
N GLY A 288 -20.04 -40.38 2.68
CA GLY A 288 -18.88 -39.66 2.11
C GLY A 288 -18.90 -38.14 2.25
N ALA A 289 -19.91 -37.54 2.87
CA ALA A 289 -19.85 -36.14 3.28
C ALA A 289 -18.84 -35.98 4.42
N GLU A 290 -17.70 -35.36 4.16
CA GLU A 290 -16.80 -34.92 5.22
C GLU A 290 -17.58 -34.01 6.17
N ALA A 291 -17.51 -34.28 7.47
CA ALA A 291 -18.06 -33.38 8.47
C ALA A 291 -17.30 -32.06 8.36
N ASP A 292 -17.91 -31.06 7.71
CA ASP A 292 -17.39 -29.69 7.65
C ASP A 292 -17.07 -29.25 9.08
N VAL A 293 -15.79 -29.13 9.41
CA VAL A 293 -15.35 -28.61 10.71
C VAL A 293 -15.96 -27.21 10.83
N PRO A 294 -16.75 -26.90 11.88
CA PRO A 294 -17.40 -25.61 12.01
C PRO A 294 -16.34 -24.50 11.93
N SER A 295 -16.39 -23.70 10.86
CA SER A 295 -15.50 -22.55 10.73
C SER A 295 -15.84 -21.56 11.83
N LYS A 296 -14.83 -21.04 12.56
CA LYS A 296 -15.03 -19.99 13.56
C LYS A 296 -15.85 -18.83 12.99
N PHE A 297 -16.83 -18.37 13.74
CA PHE A 297 -17.60 -17.19 13.41
C PHE A 297 -16.77 -15.93 13.66
N GLY A 298 -16.48 -15.17 12.60
CA GLY A 298 -15.65 -13.97 12.72
C GLY A 298 -14.16 -14.29 12.76
N ALA A 299 -13.37 -13.36 13.31
CA ALA A 299 -11.92 -13.45 13.35
C ALA A 299 -11.32 -13.23 14.73
N GLU A 300 -10.52 -14.20 15.19
CA GLU A 300 -9.68 -14.10 16.38
C GLU A 300 -8.26 -13.65 16.02
N ASP A 301 -7.71 -14.24 14.95
CA ASP A 301 -6.37 -13.93 14.45
C ASP A 301 -6.38 -13.73 12.92
N VAL A 302 -5.22 -13.40 12.33
CA VAL A 302 -5.08 -13.10 10.90
C VAL A 302 -5.48 -14.24 9.96
N PHE A 303 -5.43 -15.50 10.43
CA PHE A 303 -5.87 -16.68 9.65
C PHE A 303 -7.39 -16.71 9.41
N ASP A 304 -8.16 -16.07 10.30
CA ASP A 304 -9.61 -16.02 10.18
C ASP A 304 -10.09 -14.90 9.27
N LEU A 305 -9.23 -13.91 9.00
CA LEU A 305 -9.51 -12.86 8.03
C LEU A 305 -9.41 -13.40 6.60
N ASN A 306 -10.13 -12.77 5.67
CA ASN A 306 -10.04 -13.14 4.26
C ASN A 306 -8.81 -12.53 3.57
N GLN A 307 -8.43 -13.10 2.42
CA GLN A 307 -7.26 -12.66 1.64
C GLN A 307 -7.29 -11.16 1.27
N VAL A 308 -8.47 -10.59 1.03
CA VAL A 308 -8.59 -9.16 0.68
C VAL A 308 -8.40 -8.26 1.90
N GLN A 309 -8.80 -8.70 3.09
CA GLN A 309 -8.51 -8.00 4.35
C GLN A 309 -7.01 -7.98 4.64
N LEU A 310 -6.31 -9.10 4.42
CA LEU A 310 -4.85 -9.17 4.58
C LEU A 310 -4.11 -8.32 3.53
N LEU A 311 -4.58 -8.34 2.28
CA LEU A 311 -4.09 -7.44 1.23
C LEU A 311 -4.28 -5.96 1.61
N ASN A 312 -5.43 -5.61 2.19
CA ASN A 312 -5.68 -4.24 2.65
C ASN A 312 -4.70 -3.80 3.73
N ALA A 313 -4.33 -4.70 4.66
CA ALA A 313 -3.38 -4.41 5.71
C ALA A 313 -1.99 -4.05 5.14
N TYR A 314 -1.47 -4.85 4.19
CA TYR A 314 -0.21 -4.55 3.50
C TYR A 314 -0.25 -3.28 2.62
N SER A 315 -1.42 -2.93 2.11
CA SER A 315 -1.58 -1.80 1.19
C SER A 315 -1.78 -0.46 1.89
N CYS A 316 -1.94 -0.46 3.22
CA CYS A 316 -2.16 0.75 4.00
C CYS A 316 -0.96 1.71 3.90
N THR A 317 -1.20 2.92 3.39
CA THR A 317 -0.17 3.98 3.28
C THR A 317 0.05 4.77 4.56
N GLU A 318 -0.66 4.41 5.64
CA GLU A 318 -0.61 5.09 6.93
C GLU A 318 -0.98 6.60 6.87
N CYS A 319 -1.63 7.04 5.80
CA CYS A 319 -1.93 8.46 5.58
C CYS A 319 -2.91 9.06 6.59
N GLY A 320 -3.69 8.24 7.29
CA GLY A 320 -4.60 8.66 8.37
C GLY A 320 -5.84 9.42 7.90
N ARG A 321 -6.22 9.33 6.61
CA ARG A 321 -7.50 9.91 6.13
C ARG A 321 -8.69 9.28 6.87
N CYS A 322 -8.70 7.96 6.97
CA CYS A 322 -9.71 7.18 7.68
C CYS A 322 -9.80 7.58 9.17
N THR A 323 -8.67 7.82 9.84
CA THR A 323 -8.66 8.27 11.23
C THR A 323 -9.18 9.71 11.38
N SER A 324 -8.81 10.61 10.45
CA SER A 324 -9.24 12.02 10.52
C SER A 324 -10.75 12.24 10.35
N VAL A 325 -11.47 11.27 9.76
CA VAL A 325 -12.93 11.32 9.58
C VAL A 325 -13.68 10.41 10.56
N CYS A 326 -12.97 9.68 11.43
CA CYS A 326 -13.58 8.73 12.34
C CYS A 326 -14.24 9.47 13.52
N PRO A 327 -15.57 9.38 13.72
CA PRO A 327 -16.26 10.09 14.80
C PRO A 327 -15.70 9.71 16.17
N ALA A 328 -15.45 8.42 16.39
CA ALA A 328 -14.89 7.90 17.64
C ALA A 328 -13.51 8.49 17.96
N ASN A 329 -12.64 8.59 16.95
CA ASN A 329 -11.30 9.18 17.12
C ASN A 329 -11.38 10.68 17.41
N ILE A 330 -12.27 11.40 16.72
CA ILE A 330 -12.47 12.84 16.91
C ILE A 330 -12.90 13.14 18.35
N THR A 331 -13.75 12.29 18.93
CA THR A 331 -14.18 12.41 20.34
C THR A 331 -13.17 11.89 21.36
N GLY A 332 -11.96 11.49 20.94
CA GLY A 332 -10.89 11.04 21.83
C GLY A 332 -10.98 9.57 22.28
N LYS A 333 -11.85 8.74 21.67
CA LYS A 333 -11.85 7.29 21.94
C LYS A 333 -10.62 6.63 21.31
N LYS A 334 -10.26 5.44 21.79
CA LYS A 334 -9.03 4.74 21.36
C LYS A 334 -9.03 4.28 19.90
N LEU A 335 -10.19 4.17 19.24
CA LEU A 335 -10.25 3.69 17.86
C LEU A 335 -9.53 4.63 16.88
N SER A 336 -8.58 4.05 16.14
CA SER A 336 -8.05 4.62 14.89
C SER A 336 -8.17 3.56 13.79
N PRO A 337 -9.01 3.76 12.75
CA PRO A 337 -9.15 2.81 11.66
C PRO A 337 -7.85 2.55 10.90
N ARG A 338 -6.92 3.52 10.89
CA ARG A 338 -5.56 3.32 10.38
C ARG A 338 -4.80 2.30 11.22
N LEU A 339 -4.86 2.42 12.55
CA LEU A 339 -4.16 1.50 13.45
C LEU A 339 -4.67 0.07 13.31
N ILE A 340 -5.96 -0.13 13.02
CA ILE A 340 -6.48 -1.49 12.75
C ILE A 340 -5.72 -2.14 11.60
N LEU A 341 -5.56 -1.44 10.46
CA LEU A 341 -4.79 -1.96 9.32
C LEU A 341 -3.31 -2.18 9.66
N MET A 342 -2.69 -1.24 10.38
CA MET A 342 -1.28 -1.35 10.79
C MET A 342 -1.08 -2.55 11.73
N LYS A 343 -1.90 -2.70 12.76
CA LYS A 343 -1.84 -3.80 13.72
C LYS A 343 -2.09 -5.15 13.04
N THR A 344 -3.03 -5.23 12.10
CA THR A 344 -3.24 -6.42 11.28
C THR A 344 -2.02 -6.75 10.43
N ARG A 345 -1.39 -5.76 9.79
CA ARG A 345 -0.14 -5.96 9.03
C ARG A 345 0.99 -6.45 9.94
N ASP A 346 1.18 -5.79 11.08
CA ASP A 346 2.27 -6.10 12.01
C ASP A 346 2.12 -7.54 12.55
N ARG A 347 0.90 -7.97 12.90
CA ARG A 347 0.61 -9.37 13.27
C ARG A 347 0.88 -10.32 12.11
N LEU A 348 0.45 -9.98 10.90
CA LEU A 348 0.64 -10.81 9.71
C LEU A 348 2.11 -10.98 9.32
N GLU A 349 2.91 -9.93 9.47
CA GLU A 349 4.37 -10.00 9.28
C GLU A 349 5.06 -10.83 10.37
N GLU A 350 4.59 -10.75 11.61
CA GLU A 350 5.10 -11.59 12.70
C GLU A 350 4.83 -13.07 12.45
N VAL A 351 3.61 -13.42 12.03
CA VAL A 351 3.26 -14.76 11.54
C VAL A 351 4.14 -15.18 10.37
N GLY A 352 4.37 -14.28 9.40
CA GLY A 352 5.25 -14.53 8.26
C GLY A 352 6.70 -14.84 8.68
N ARG A 353 7.25 -14.11 9.65
CA ARG A 353 8.59 -14.37 10.22
C ARG A 353 8.64 -15.68 11.00
N ASN A 354 7.58 -16.04 11.71
CA ASN A 354 7.45 -17.32 12.39
C ASN A 354 7.53 -18.48 11.37
N ILE A 355 6.76 -18.42 10.28
CA ILE A 355 6.78 -19.41 9.20
C ILE A 355 8.15 -19.45 8.52
N ASP A 356 8.77 -18.30 8.26
CA ASP A 356 10.12 -18.25 7.66
C ASP A 356 11.17 -19.00 8.50
N LYS A 357 11.02 -18.98 9.83
CA LYS A 357 11.94 -19.64 10.76
C LYS A 357 11.65 -21.13 10.92
N ASN A 358 10.37 -21.51 10.93
CA ASN A 358 9.93 -22.85 11.34
C ASN A 358 9.45 -23.73 10.17
N GLY A 359 9.29 -23.18 8.96
CA GLY A 359 8.71 -23.86 7.80
C GLY A 359 7.17 -23.87 7.79
N SER A 360 6.55 -23.95 8.97
CA SER A 360 5.11 -23.81 9.19
C SER A 360 4.83 -22.83 10.34
N PHE A 361 3.58 -22.41 10.49
CA PHE A 361 3.20 -21.61 11.64
C PHE A 361 3.28 -22.46 12.91
N VAL A 362 4.02 -21.97 13.91
CA VAL A 362 4.06 -22.53 15.26
C VAL A 362 3.41 -21.50 16.18
N ASP A 363 2.40 -21.91 16.95
CA ASP A 363 1.66 -20.99 17.82
C ASP A 363 2.62 -20.25 18.77
N ASP A 364 2.60 -18.93 18.68
CA ASP A 364 3.42 -18.02 19.47
C ASP A 364 2.67 -17.45 20.67
N GLY A 365 1.44 -17.93 20.92
CA GLY A 365 0.59 -17.50 22.03
C GLY A 365 -0.01 -16.11 21.84
N LYS A 366 0.18 -15.49 20.68
CA LYS A 366 -0.37 -14.17 20.35
C LYS A 366 -1.52 -14.30 19.37
N LYS A 367 -2.47 -13.38 19.43
CA LYS A 367 -3.60 -13.27 18.49
C LYS A 367 -3.83 -11.82 18.10
N LEU A 368 -4.39 -11.57 16.90
CA LEU A 368 -4.76 -10.21 16.49
C LEU A 368 -5.69 -9.54 17.51
N LEU A 369 -6.71 -10.27 17.96
CA LEU A 369 -7.63 -9.84 19.00
C LEU A 369 -6.97 -9.91 20.39
N ASN A 370 -7.20 -8.88 21.20
CA ASN A 370 -6.67 -8.66 22.56
C ASN A 370 -5.18 -8.28 22.63
N ASP A 371 -4.27 -8.95 21.91
CA ASP A 371 -2.83 -8.60 22.01
C ASP A 371 -2.46 -7.38 21.17
N TYR A 372 -3.08 -7.23 19.98
CA TYR A 372 -2.83 -6.07 19.11
C TYR A 372 -4.05 -5.14 19.11
N VAL A 373 -5.24 -5.66 18.83
CA VAL A 373 -6.48 -4.89 18.78
C VAL A 373 -7.32 -5.15 20.03
N THR A 374 -7.57 -4.10 20.80
CA THR A 374 -8.31 -4.20 22.05
C THR A 374 -9.83 -4.18 21.84
N LYS A 375 -10.57 -4.79 22.76
CA LYS A 375 -12.05 -4.75 22.76
C LYS A 375 -12.60 -3.32 22.81
N GLU A 376 -11.92 -2.41 23.51
CA GLU A 376 -12.31 -0.99 23.58
C GLU A 376 -12.21 -0.30 22.22
N GLU A 377 -11.14 -0.55 21.46
CA GLU A 377 -11.02 -0.05 20.08
C GLU A 377 -12.13 -0.59 19.19
N LEU A 378 -12.42 -1.90 19.30
CA LEU A 378 -13.47 -2.54 18.53
C LEU A 378 -14.82 -1.93 18.84
N TRP A 379 -15.23 -1.86 20.11
CA TRP A 379 -16.56 -1.39 20.52
C TRP A 379 -16.75 0.13 20.39
N ALA A 380 -15.68 0.91 20.28
CA ALA A 380 -15.76 2.33 19.94
C ALA A 380 -16.25 2.60 18.49
N CYS A 381 -16.18 1.62 17.58
CA CYS A 381 -16.63 1.77 16.19
C CYS A 381 -18.15 1.94 16.09
N THR A 382 -18.63 2.97 15.41
CA THR A 382 -20.07 3.19 15.19
C THR A 382 -20.59 2.57 13.89
N THR A 383 -19.77 1.77 13.20
CA THR A 383 -20.11 1.11 11.92
C THR A 383 -20.60 2.07 10.81
N CYS A 384 -20.29 3.37 10.91
CA CYS A 384 -20.73 4.41 9.96
C CYS A 384 -20.02 4.40 8.59
N ASN A 385 -19.02 3.54 8.39
CA ASN A 385 -18.28 3.36 7.13
C ASN A 385 -17.48 4.56 6.57
N ALA A 386 -17.41 5.68 7.31
CA ALA A 386 -16.65 6.88 6.89
C ALA A 386 -15.16 6.60 6.58
N CYS A 387 -14.55 5.64 7.31
CA CYS A 387 -13.15 5.27 7.12
C CYS A 387 -12.87 4.66 5.73
N THR A 388 -13.76 3.79 5.27
CA THR A 388 -13.66 3.09 3.98
C THR A 388 -13.92 4.05 2.83
N GLU A 389 -14.86 4.98 3.00
CA GLU A 389 -15.16 6.00 1.98
C GLU A 389 -14.03 7.02 1.78
N ALA A 390 -13.39 7.44 2.88
CA ALA A 390 -12.29 8.40 2.87
C ALA A 390 -10.95 7.79 2.42
N CYS A 391 -10.85 6.46 2.32
CA CYS A 391 -9.64 5.78 1.90
C CYS A 391 -9.31 6.09 0.42
N PRO A 392 -8.11 6.61 0.09
CA PRO A 392 -7.79 7.01 -1.26
C PRO A 392 -7.60 5.82 -2.21
N ILE A 393 -7.35 4.63 -1.68
CA ILE A 393 -7.14 3.37 -2.42
C ILE A 393 -8.15 2.28 -2.00
N LEU A 394 -9.31 2.70 -1.47
CA LEU A 394 -10.48 1.85 -1.22
C LEU A 394 -10.30 0.68 -0.23
N LEU A 395 -9.34 0.78 0.70
CA LEU A 395 -9.19 -0.20 1.79
C LEU A 395 -10.38 -0.16 2.75
N ASP A 396 -10.71 -1.32 3.31
CA ASP A 396 -11.88 -1.51 4.18
C ASP A 396 -11.48 -1.97 5.59
N PRO A 397 -11.00 -1.05 6.46
CA PRO A 397 -10.70 -1.38 7.86
C PRO A 397 -11.94 -1.78 8.65
N LEU A 398 -13.13 -1.33 8.24
CA LEU A 398 -14.39 -1.67 8.91
C LEU A 398 -14.66 -3.17 8.84
N SER A 399 -14.41 -3.79 7.68
CA SER A 399 -14.58 -5.23 7.52
C SER A 399 -13.79 -6.05 8.56
N ILE A 400 -12.55 -5.64 8.87
CA ILE A 400 -11.69 -6.32 9.86
C ILE A 400 -12.25 -6.14 11.27
N ILE A 401 -12.69 -4.92 11.62
CA ILE A 401 -13.35 -4.64 12.92
C ILE A 401 -14.60 -5.50 13.08
N PHE A 402 -15.39 -5.63 12.02
CA PHE A 402 -16.65 -6.36 12.05
C PHE A 402 -16.44 -7.86 12.27
N GLU A 403 -15.47 -8.48 11.59
CA GLU A 403 -15.15 -9.90 11.82
C GLU A 403 -14.66 -10.16 13.26
N MET A 404 -13.84 -9.27 13.84
CA MET A 404 -13.45 -9.40 15.25
C MET A 404 -14.62 -9.21 16.22
N ARG A 405 -15.53 -8.27 15.95
CA ARG A 405 -16.76 -8.11 16.74
C ARG A 405 -17.66 -9.35 16.64
N ARG A 406 -17.79 -9.91 15.45
CA ARG A 406 -18.54 -11.16 15.22
C ARG A 406 -17.99 -12.30 16.07
N PHE A 407 -16.66 -12.45 16.13
CA PHE A 407 -16.03 -13.45 16.99
C PHE A 407 -16.32 -13.20 18.48
N LEU A 408 -16.19 -11.96 18.94
CA LEU A 408 -16.53 -11.61 20.32
C LEU A 408 -17.98 -11.96 20.69
N VAL A 409 -18.93 -11.75 19.78
CA VAL A 409 -20.36 -12.01 20.03
C VAL A 409 -20.68 -13.50 19.92
N MET A 410 -20.29 -14.14 18.82
CA MET A 410 -20.77 -15.47 18.43
C MET A 410 -19.95 -16.62 19.04
N GLU A 411 -18.68 -16.38 19.38
CA GLU A 411 -17.78 -17.42 19.92
C GLU A 411 -17.46 -17.20 21.40
N GLN A 412 -17.33 -15.94 21.84
CA GLN A 412 -16.95 -15.61 23.22
C GLN A 412 -18.10 -15.12 24.11
N SER A 413 -19.30 -14.89 23.55
CA SER A 413 -20.43 -14.26 24.26
C SER A 413 -20.04 -12.96 25.00
N ALA A 414 -19.08 -12.22 24.43
CA ALA A 414 -18.40 -11.09 25.05
C ALA A 414 -18.87 -9.74 24.46
N ALA A 415 -20.14 -9.64 24.10
CA ALA A 415 -20.74 -8.37 23.69
C ALA A 415 -20.88 -7.42 24.90
N PRO A 416 -20.81 -6.09 24.69
CA PRO A 416 -21.17 -5.10 25.69
C PRO A 416 -22.57 -5.34 26.26
N GLN A 417 -22.76 -5.02 27.54
CA GLN A 417 -24.02 -5.29 28.25
C GLN A 417 -25.21 -4.60 27.58
N GLU A 418 -25.01 -3.38 27.06
CA GLU A 418 -26.04 -2.62 26.35
C GLU A 418 -26.48 -3.33 25.07
N LEU A 419 -25.56 -3.98 24.36
CA LEU A 419 -25.88 -4.77 23.17
C LEU A 419 -26.56 -6.09 23.54
N ASN A 420 -26.13 -6.76 24.61
CA ASN A 420 -26.82 -7.95 25.11
C ASN A 420 -28.27 -7.65 25.49
N LEU A 421 -28.52 -6.56 26.21
CA LEU A 421 -29.86 -6.10 26.55
C LEU A 421 -30.70 -5.85 25.29
N MET A 422 -30.14 -5.18 24.29
CA MET A 422 -30.82 -4.94 23.02
C MET A 422 -31.14 -6.25 22.29
N MET A 423 -30.18 -7.18 22.18
CA MET A 423 -30.40 -8.47 21.52
C MET A 423 -31.48 -9.31 22.23
N THR A 424 -31.45 -9.37 23.57
CA THR A 424 -32.49 -10.02 24.36
C THR A 424 -33.86 -9.36 24.20
N ASN A 425 -33.93 -8.03 24.08
CA ASN A 425 -35.20 -7.35 23.81
C ASN A 425 -35.72 -7.67 22.40
N VAL A 426 -34.85 -7.72 21.38
CA VAL A 426 -35.24 -8.10 20.02
C VAL A 426 -35.78 -9.52 20.00
N GLU A 427 -35.10 -10.45 20.68
CA GLU A 427 -35.52 -11.86 20.76
C GLU A 427 -36.89 -12.01 21.43
N ASN A 428 -37.12 -11.35 22.56
CA ASN A 428 -38.36 -11.53 23.34
C ASN A 428 -39.53 -10.65 22.86
N ASN A 429 -39.27 -9.44 22.38
CA ASN A 429 -40.29 -8.43 22.09
C ASN A 429 -40.39 -8.05 20.62
N ALA A 430 -39.49 -8.53 19.76
CA ALA A 430 -39.33 -8.07 18.38
C ALA A 430 -39.09 -6.55 18.25
N ALA A 431 -38.49 -5.95 19.28
CA ALA A 431 -38.11 -4.54 19.32
C ALA A 431 -36.81 -4.35 20.12
N PRO A 432 -35.95 -3.38 19.75
CA PRO A 432 -34.65 -3.20 20.41
C PRO A 432 -34.75 -2.63 21.84
N TRP A 433 -35.88 -2.03 22.20
CA TRP A 433 -36.19 -1.53 23.53
C TRP A 433 -37.33 -2.33 24.18
N GLN A 434 -37.45 -2.20 25.50
CA GLN A 434 -38.52 -2.81 26.29
C GLN A 434 -39.83 -2.02 26.14
N TYR A 435 -40.47 -2.12 24.98
CA TYR A 435 -41.83 -1.63 24.78
C TYR A 435 -42.86 -2.65 25.23
N ASN A 436 -44.07 -2.17 25.57
CA ASN A 436 -45.23 -3.04 25.63
C ASN A 436 -45.48 -3.64 24.23
N GLN A 437 -45.96 -4.88 24.13
CA GLN A 437 -46.18 -5.54 22.84
C GLN A 437 -47.12 -4.76 21.91
N ALA A 438 -48.10 -4.02 22.46
CA ALA A 438 -48.98 -3.16 21.68
C ALA A 438 -48.24 -1.97 21.04
N ASP A 439 -47.19 -1.47 21.71
CA ASP A 439 -46.44 -0.26 21.32
C ASP A 439 -45.12 -0.58 20.59
N ARG A 440 -44.79 -1.87 20.42
CA ARG A 440 -43.47 -2.33 19.95
C ARG A 440 -43.09 -1.86 18.55
N LEU A 441 -44.02 -1.35 17.75
CA LEU A 441 -43.78 -0.81 16.41
C LEU A 441 -43.74 0.72 16.37
N ASN A 442 -44.02 1.42 17.48
CA ASN A 442 -44.07 2.88 17.49
C ASN A 442 -42.72 3.49 17.07
N TRP A 443 -41.60 2.86 17.43
CA TRP A 443 -40.25 3.31 17.05
C TRP A 443 -39.96 3.25 15.54
N ALA A 444 -40.72 2.48 14.76
CA ALA A 444 -40.54 2.38 13.31
C ALA A 444 -41.26 3.50 12.55
N ASN A 445 -42.13 4.27 13.23
CA ASN A 445 -42.86 5.40 12.66
C ASN A 445 -42.20 6.75 12.93
N ASP A 446 -41.18 6.79 13.78
CA ASP A 446 -40.31 7.95 14.02
C ASP A 446 -39.14 7.96 13.04
#